data_AF-A0A1G2LM16-F1
#
_entry.id   AF-A0A1G2LM16-F1
#
_cell.length_a   1.000
_cell.length_b   1.000
_cell.length_c   1.000
_cell.angle_alpha   90.00
_cell.angle_beta   90.00
_cell.angle_gamma   90.00
#
_symmetry.space_group_name_H-M   'P 1'
#
loop_
_entity.id
_entity.type
_entity.pdbx_description
1 polymer ?
#
loop_
_entity_poly.entity_id
_entity_poly.type
_entity_poly.pdbx_seq_one_letter_code
_entity_poly.pdbx_strand_id
1 'polypeptide(L)'
;MTEKIEKKEFTPGEQLGYFIFSRLKPGELMFEDSKAFHEIINSEEFRNLAPKLLQDFAVSGIWDRDRRIVKSFTDLDGKVSLGLLEVGGFDTSKTKYILPGKSELGFLNIDTGNHHGFSVEGDFMKDELARITAWCDNHGKESKRLSSSAEFMYQALVELKFIKKNPVLDKIVEFNKKVESGDFDWQKEYWQSHKTLIGLNRFMNFKQVYDFFLSGRSFDDEVTDADIEKWSADEFLPPSFLKRKQEGKPIQTMKNYQKDQEENINQTKNILPELEKDGFFVKTDMGVILVSPENKLKGGYAAAYAAGADGYLAWSPEMNNFVLSMKEKELNVDFEEGVTVRKQIHIKPSWDGLRLTLSLKEILGKLGYHDTPSPKLKALFTMDEVERRGIFQVSLKQQGDSYISYLADVFSIFPKGWKPKIGQKNVAVRVGGIKKDKNGNDFYILNPVTENSK
;
A
#
# COMPACT_ATOMS: atom_id res chain seq x y z
N MET A 1 20.02 25.58 38.19
CA MET A 1 19.58 24.28 37.63
C MET A 1 18.20 24.51 37.07
N THR A 2 18.08 24.67 35.76
CA THR A 2 16.79 24.74 35.08
C THR A 2 16.27 23.31 34.95
N GLU A 3 15.29 22.94 35.76
CA GLU A 3 14.55 21.70 35.57
C GLU A 3 13.96 21.71 34.15
N LYS A 4 14.39 20.74 33.33
CA LYS A 4 13.66 20.39 32.12
C LYS A 4 12.30 19.87 32.59
N ILE A 5 11.28 20.72 32.48
CA ILE A 5 9.89 20.27 32.55
C ILE A 5 9.72 19.32 31.37
N GLU A 6 9.71 18.01 31.64
CA GLU A 6 9.33 17.01 30.65
C GLU A 6 7.90 17.34 30.21
N LYS A 7 7.72 17.68 28.93
CA LYS A 7 6.39 17.78 28.34
C LYS A 7 5.77 16.38 28.45
N LYS A 8 4.75 16.25 29.31
CA LYS A 8 3.95 15.02 29.38
C LYS A 8 3.37 14.78 27.99
N GLU A 9 3.73 13.67 27.36
CA GLU A 9 3.10 13.23 26.11
C GLU A 9 1.69 12.73 26.42
N PHE A 10 0.71 13.17 25.63
CA PHE A 10 -0.66 12.71 25.73
C PHE A 10 -0.76 11.24 25.31
N THR A 11 -1.60 10.46 25.98
CA THR A 11 -1.92 9.09 25.53
C THR A 11 -2.70 9.10 24.21
N PRO A 12 -2.79 7.98 23.48
CA PRO A 12 -3.63 7.90 22.27
C PRO A 12 -5.09 8.33 22.52
N GLY A 13 -5.67 7.93 23.65
CA GLY A 13 -7.00 8.37 24.06
C GLY A 13 -7.07 9.88 24.33
N GLU A 14 -6.08 10.45 25.01
CA GLU A 14 -6.02 11.91 25.24
C GLU A 14 -5.89 12.70 23.93
N GLN A 15 -5.12 12.20 22.96
CA GLN A 15 -4.98 12.81 21.64
C GLN A 15 -6.28 12.74 20.82
N LEU A 16 -6.92 11.57 20.78
CA LEU A 16 -8.23 11.43 20.14
C LEU A 16 -9.28 12.31 20.82
N GLY A 17 -9.28 12.35 22.16
CA GLY A 17 -10.14 13.21 22.96
C GLY A 17 -9.94 14.69 22.64
N TYR A 18 -8.69 15.13 22.49
CA TYR A 18 -8.34 16.51 22.13
C TYR A 18 -8.84 16.86 20.72
N PHE A 19 -8.68 15.95 19.75
CA PHE A 19 -9.21 16.15 18.39
C PHE A 19 -10.74 16.23 18.36
N ILE A 20 -11.44 15.38 19.10
CA ILE A 20 -12.90 15.43 19.22
C ILE A 20 -13.33 16.74 19.89
N PHE A 21 -12.61 17.16 20.93
CA PHE A 21 -12.89 18.41 21.63
C PHE A 21 -12.77 19.62 20.69
N SER A 22 -11.84 19.58 19.73
CA SER A 22 -11.69 20.62 18.70
C SER A 22 -12.90 20.73 17.75
N ARG A 23 -13.88 19.83 17.82
CA ARG A 23 -15.13 19.86 17.03
C ARG A 23 -16.30 20.47 17.77
N LEU A 24 -16.12 20.78 19.06
CA LEU A 24 -17.17 21.41 19.85
C LEU A 24 -17.44 22.83 19.37
N LYS A 25 -18.71 23.12 19.12
CA LYS A 25 -19.16 24.49 18.93
C LYS A 25 -19.37 25.16 20.30
N PRO A 26 -19.25 26.49 20.37
CA PRO A 26 -19.57 27.23 21.58
C PRO A 26 -20.94 26.83 22.14
N GLY A 27 -20.98 26.41 23.41
CA GLY A 27 -22.19 26.01 24.11
C GLY A 27 -22.62 24.54 23.96
N GLU A 28 -21.96 23.72 23.14
CA GLU A 28 -22.28 22.27 23.02
C GLU A 28 -21.81 21.44 24.22
N LEU A 29 -20.78 21.91 24.93
CA LEU A 29 -20.33 21.39 26.22
C LEU A 29 -19.98 22.57 27.13
N MET A 30 -20.70 22.68 28.25
CA MET A 30 -20.42 23.65 29.31
C MET A 30 -19.82 22.87 30.47
N PHE A 31 -18.50 22.95 30.63
CA PHE A 31 -17.84 22.49 31.84
C PHE A 31 -17.68 23.67 32.80
N GLU A 32 -17.68 23.39 34.10
CA GLU A 32 -17.17 24.35 35.06
C GLU A 32 -15.71 24.64 34.70
N ASP A 33 -15.30 25.92 34.70
CA ASP A 33 -13.94 26.38 34.34
C ASP A 33 -12.81 25.67 35.13
N SER A 34 -13.17 24.94 36.19
CA SER A 34 -12.28 24.18 37.08
C SER A 34 -11.98 22.74 36.63
N LYS A 35 -12.74 22.15 35.70
CA LYS A 35 -12.55 20.74 35.32
C LYS A 35 -11.31 20.56 34.43
N ALA A 36 -10.44 19.64 34.82
CA ALA A 36 -9.27 19.31 34.02
C ALA A 36 -9.68 18.59 32.72
N PHE A 37 -8.92 18.79 31.64
CA PHE A 37 -9.15 18.11 30.34
C PHE A 37 -9.33 16.59 30.49
N HIS A 38 -8.52 15.95 31.34
CA HIS A 38 -8.61 14.52 31.59
C HIS A 38 -9.95 14.11 32.23
N GLU A 39 -10.53 14.95 33.08
CA GLU A 39 -11.85 14.69 33.69
C GLU A 39 -12.96 14.82 32.64
N ILE A 40 -12.83 15.81 31.75
CA ILE A 40 -13.75 16.07 30.64
C ILE A 40 -13.84 14.85 29.72
N ILE A 41 -12.72 14.38 29.16
CA ILE A 41 -12.73 13.27 28.19
C ILE A 41 -13.15 11.93 28.81
N ASN A 42 -13.12 11.82 30.14
CA ASN A 42 -13.58 10.65 30.88
C ASN A 42 -15.05 10.74 31.34
N SER A 43 -15.72 11.86 31.08
CA SER A 43 -17.09 12.10 31.53
C SER A 43 -18.12 11.33 30.67
N GLU A 44 -19.32 11.12 31.22
CA GLU A 44 -20.41 10.47 30.48
C GLU A 44 -20.96 11.39 29.39
N GLU A 45 -21.02 12.70 29.65
CA GLU A 45 -21.43 13.72 28.70
C GLU A 45 -20.53 13.72 27.46
N PHE A 46 -19.20 13.66 27.65
CA PHE A 46 -18.27 13.56 26.54
C PHE A 46 -18.49 12.28 25.74
N ARG A 47 -18.64 11.12 26.40
CA ARG A 47 -18.89 9.84 25.70
C ARG A 47 -20.19 9.84 24.88
N ASN A 48 -21.22 10.51 25.36
CA ASN A 48 -22.51 10.59 24.67
C ASN A 48 -22.50 11.58 23.49
N LEU A 49 -21.65 12.61 23.55
CA LEU A 49 -21.58 13.66 22.54
C LEU A 49 -20.53 13.36 21.45
N ALA A 50 -19.38 12.81 21.83
CA ALA A 50 -18.24 12.57 20.95
C ALA A 50 -18.57 11.85 19.63
N PRO A 51 -19.38 10.76 19.61
CA PRO A 51 -19.72 10.10 18.35
C PRO A 51 -20.56 10.95 17.39
N LYS A 52 -21.25 11.98 17.90
CA LYS A 52 -22.03 12.92 17.09
C LYS A 52 -21.16 14.02 16.50
N LEU A 53 -20.10 14.40 17.20
CA LEU A 53 -19.17 15.46 16.81
C LEU A 53 -18.17 15.00 15.76
N LEU A 54 -17.61 13.80 15.94
CA LEU A 54 -16.59 13.27 15.06
C LEU A 54 -17.22 12.47 13.91
N GLN A 55 -17.33 13.11 12.74
CA GLN A 55 -17.81 12.50 11.48
C GLN A 55 -16.78 12.61 10.34
N ASP A 56 -15.69 13.35 10.56
CA ASP A 56 -14.69 13.69 9.54
C ASP A 56 -13.55 12.66 9.52
N PHE A 57 -13.81 11.49 8.92
CA PHE A 57 -12.82 10.43 8.75
C PHE A 57 -12.23 10.40 7.33
N ALA A 58 -10.93 10.24 7.23
CA ALA A 58 -10.23 9.98 5.97
C ALA A 58 -9.37 8.73 6.13
N VAL A 59 -9.45 7.79 5.19
CA VAL A 59 -8.72 6.52 5.23
C VAL A 59 -7.99 6.27 3.92
N SER A 60 -6.84 5.61 3.97
CA SER A 60 -6.14 5.16 2.77
C SER A 60 -7.04 4.25 1.93
N GLY A 61 -7.33 4.66 0.69
CA GLY A 61 -8.10 3.90 -0.27
C GLY A 61 -7.22 3.07 -1.20
N ILE A 62 -7.79 2.04 -1.82
CA ILE A 62 -7.01 1.21 -2.78
C ILE A 62 -6.90 1.93 -4.14
N TRP A 63 -5.69 2.17 -4.61
CA TRP A 63 -5.42 2.71 -5.94
C TRP A 63 -5.69 1.66 -7.03
N ASP A 64 -6.70 1.90 -7.87
CA ASP A 64 -6.93 1.15 -9.10
C ASP A 64 -6.00 1.68 -10.20
N ARG A 65 -4.98 0.89 -10.54
CA ARG A 65 -3.97 1.28 -11.54
C ARG A 65 -4.56 1.39 -12.94
N ASP A 66 -5.46 0.47 -13.31
CA ASP A 66 -6.01 0.39 -14.67
C ASP A 66 -6.96 1.55 -14.93
N ARG A 67 -7.77 1.89 -13.93
CA ARG A 67 -8.76 2.98 -14.02
C ARG A 67 -8.21 4.33 -13.58
N ARG A 68 -7.04 4.35 -12.92
CA ARG A 68 -6.41 5.54 -12.32
C ARG A 68 -7.35 6.28 -11.36
N ILE A 69 -8.00 5.53 -10.49
CA ILE A 69 -8.93 6.05 -9.47
C ILE A 69 -8.63 5.45 -8.10
N VAL A 70 -8.95 6.18 -7.04
CA VAL A 70 -9.00 5.62 -5.68
C VAL A 70 -10.34 4.92 -5.50
N LYS A 71 -10.32 3.64 -5.13
CA LYS A 71 -11.54 2.89 -4.84
C LYS A 71 -12.12 3.34 -3.49
N SER A 72 -13.44 3.34 -3.40
CA SER A 72 -14.18 3.66 -2.17
C SER A 72 -14.19 2.50 -1.17
N PHE A 73 -13.02 1.90 -0.93
CA PHE A 73 -12.76 0.91 0.12
C PHE A 73 -11.27 0.90 0.46
N THR A 74 -10.96 0.37 1.63
CA THR A 74 -9.62 0.30 2.23
C THR A 74 -9.22 -1.17 2.45
N ASP A 75 -7.99 -1.43 2.87
CA ASP A 75 -7.51 -2.76 3.21
C ASP A 75 -8.02 -3.22 4.59
N LEU A 76 -7.42 -4.28 5.16
CA LEU A 76 -7.87 -4.81 6.44
C LEU A 76 -7.62 -3.81 7.59
N ASP A 77 -6.50 -3.09 7.60
CA ASP A 77 -6.16 -2.21 8.72
C ASP A 77 -7.14 -1.04 8.81
N GLY A 78 -7.43 -0.42 7.67
CA GLY A 78 -8.48 0.59 7.57
C GLY A 78 -9.87 0.04 7.91
N LYS A 79 -10.23 -1.17 7.43
CA LYS A 79 -11.55 -1.78 7.72
C LYS A 79 -11.73 -2.10 9.20
N VAL A 80 -10.71 -2.62 9.86
CA VAL A 80 -10.76 -2.93 11.29
C VAL A 80 -10.82 -1.62 12.09
N SER A 81 -10.03 -0.61 11.73
CA SER A 81 -10.09 0.71 12.38
C SER A 81 -11.49 1.35 12.30
N LEU A 82 -12.11 1.33 11.11
CA LEU A 82 -13.48 1.83 10.93
C LEU A 82 -14.51 0.97 11.67
N GLY A 83 -14.36 -0.35 11.65
CA GLY A 83 -15.25 -1.24 12.42
C GLY A 83 -15.17 -1.03 13.93
N LEU A 84 -13.98 -0.74 14.46
CA LEU A 84 -13.80 -0.39 15.88
C LEU A 84 -14.50 0.93 16.23
N LEU A 85 -14.44 1.92 15.35
CA LEU A 85 -15.19 3.18 15.49
C LEU A 85 -16.71 2.93 15.49
N GLU A 86 -17.21 2.09 14.58
CA GLU A 86 -18.64 1.70 14.56
C GLU A 86 -19.06 1.01 15.86
N VAL A 87 -18.24 0.11 16.41
CA VAL A 87 -18.48 -0.52 17.73
C VAL A 87 -18.50 0.51 18.85
N GLY A 88 -17.68 1.57 18.74
CA GLY A 88 -17.68 2.72 19.66
C GLY A 88 -18.84 3.69 19.47
N GLY A 89 -19.74 3.44 18.51
CA GLY A 89 -20.93 4.25 18.23
C GLY A 89 -20.71 5.41 17.26
N PHE A 90 -19.54 5.51 16.62
CA PHE A 90 -19.24 6.56 15.63
C PHE A 90 -19.85 6.24 14.26
N ASP A 91 -20.31 7.27 13.54
CA ASP A 91 -20.83 7.13 12.18
C ASP A 91 -19.71 7.28 11.13
N THR A 92 -19.31 6.15 10.54
CA THR A 92 -18.27 6.06 9.51
C THR A 92 -18.81 6.18 8.08
N SER A 93 -20.12 6.40 7.89
CA SER A 93 -20.78 6.32 6.57
C SER A 93 -20.29 7.37 5.55
N LYS A 94 -19.73 8.48 6.04
CA LYS A 94 -19.20 9.59 5.23
C LYS A 94 -17.67 9.55 5.07
N THR A 95 -17.02 8.46 5.46
CA THR A 95 -15.56 8.32 5.37
C THR A 95 -15.05 8.63 3.96
N LYS A 96 -14.04 9.51 3.86
CA LYS A 96 -13.33 9.79 2.62
C LYS A 96 -12.26 8.72 2.39
N TYR A 97 -12.24 8.15 1.20
CA TYR A 97 -11.16 7.27 0.75
C TYR A 97 -10.18 8.09 -0.08
N ILE A 98 -8.96 8.24 0.42
CA ILE A 98 -7.94 9.11 -0.18
C ILE A 98 -6.79 8.31 -0.78
N LEU A 99 -5.98 8.96 -1.61
CA LEU A 99 -4.82 8.31 -2.23
C LEU A 99 -3.82 7.87 -1.15
N PRO A 100 -3.21 6.67 -1.25
CA PRO A 100 -2.21 6.21 -0.28
C PRO A 100 -1.08 7.22 -0.08
N GLY A 101 -0.74 7.45 1.19
CA GLY A 101 0.29 8.42 1.60
C GLY A 101 -0.12 9.88 1.50
N LYS A 102 -1.39 10.19 1.20
CA LYS A 102 -1.96 11.54 1.30
C LYS A 102 -2.72 11.70 2.61
N SER A 103 -3.07 12.94 2.92
CA SER A 103 -3.89 13.27 4.08
C SER A 103 -4.96 14.28 3.69
N GLU A 104 -6.03 14.33 4.47
CA GLU A 104 -7.07 15.33 4.38
C GLU A 104 -6.97 16.26 5.60
N LEU A 105 -6.84 17.57 5.35
CA LEU A 105 -6.79 18.57 6.41
C LEU A 105 -8.14 18.67 7.12
N GLY A 106 -8.11 18.76 8.45
CA GLY A 106 -9.32 18.85 9.25
C GLY A 106 -10.00 17.51 9.49
N PHE A 107 -9.37 16.38 9.19
CA PHE A 107 -9.93 15.03 9.34
C PHE A 107 -9.10 14.20 10.32
N LEU A 108 -9.70 13.12 10.84
CA LEU A 108 -8.94 12.00 11.41
C LEU A 108 -8.48 11.10 10.26
N ASN A 109 -7.18 11.17 9.96
CA ASN A 109 -6.51 10.38 8.94
C ASN A 109 -6.14 9.02 9.52
N ILE A 110 -6.71 7.95 8.98
CA ILE A 110 -6.55 6.58 9.45
C ILE A 110 -5.75 5.81 8.40
N ASP A 111 -4.72 5.10 8.85
CA ASP A 111 -3.90 4.23 7.99
C ASP A 111 -3.27 5.01 6.81
N THR A 112 -2.98 6.30 7.06
CA THR A 112 -2.48 7.23 6.06
C THR A 112 -1.81 8.42 6.74
N GLY A 113 -0.83 9.03 6.07
CA GLY A 113 -0.20 10.27 6.51
C GLY A 113 1.30 10.19 6.82
N ASN A 114 1.86 8.98 6.92
CA ASN A 114 3.25 8.73 7.34
C ASN A 114 3.53 9.12 8.81
N HIS A 115 2.55 8.87 9.69
CA HIS A 115 2.66 9.10 11.12
C HIS A 115 2.79 7.76 11.88
N HIS A 116 3.18 7.85 13.15
CA HIS A 116 3.24 6.70 14.06
C HIS A 116 2.32 6.96 15.25
N GLY A 117 1.40 6.04 15.50
CA GLY A 117 0.45 6.15 16.60
C GLY A 117 -0.63 7.17 16.31
N PHE A 118 -1.17 7.73 17.41
CA PHE A 118 -2.00 8.92 17.32
C PHE A 118 -1.12 10.17 17.35
N SER A 119 -1.53 11.17 16.57
CA SER A 119 -0.99 12.52 16.66
C SER A 119 -2.05 13.53 16.26
N VAL A 120 -1.95 14.73 16.82
CA VAL A 120 -2.79 15.87 16.45
C VAL A 120 -1.88 17.05 16.16
N GLU A 121 -2.08 17.68 15.01
CA GLU A 121 -1.38 18.90 14.61
C GLU A 121 -2.39 20.04 14.53
N GLY A 122 -1.96 21.20 15.00
CA GLY A 122 -2.79 22.38 15.17
C GLY A 122 -3.05 22.72 16.64
N ASP A 123 -3.21 24.00 16.90
CA ASP A 123 -3.49 24.59 18.22
C ASP A 123 -4.88 25.22 18.22
N PHE A 124 -5.78 24.68 19.03
CA PHE A 124 -7.17 25.16 19.14
C PHE A 124 -7.29 26.65 19.50
N MET A 125 -6.27 27.25 20.12
CA MET A 125 -6.28 28.67 20.48
C MET A 125 -5.75 29.58 19.38
N LYS A 126 -5.08 29.02 18.36
CA LYS A 126 -4.37 29.82 17.33
C LYS A 126 -4.82 29.51 15.92
N ASP A 127 -5.21 28.27 15.66
CA ASP A 127 -5.57 27.79 14.35
C ASP A 127 -7.10 27.78 14.18
N GLU A 128 -7.53 27.99 12.94
CA GLU A 128 -8.92 27.71 12.56
C GLU A 128 -9.23 26.23 12.81
N LEU A 129 -10.35 25.91 13.45
CA LEU A 129 -10.70 24.51 13.80
C LEU A 129 -10.65 23.56 12.60
N ALA A 130 -10.95 24.06 11.39
CA ALA A 130 -10.87 23.32 10.14
C ALA A 130 -9.44 22.87 9.75
N ARG A 131 -8.40 23.42 10.39
CA ARG A 131 -6.98 23.09 10.16
C ARG A 131 -6.44 22.06 11.14
N ILE A 132 -7.09 21.89 12.30
CA ILE A 132 -6.68 20.89 13.29
C ILE A 132 -6.92 19.52 12.68
N THR A 133 -5.85 18.74 12.55
CA THR A 133 -5.84 17.46 11.84
C THR A 133 -5.29 16.40 12.78
N ALA A 134 -5.89 15.21 12.76
CA ALA A 134 -5.41 14.08 13.53
C ALA A 134 -4.99 12.93 12.61
N TRP A 135 -4.09 12.10 13.13
CA TRP A 135 -3.62 10.88 12.49
C TRP A 135 -3.74 9.71 13.44
N CYS A 136 -4.01 8.54 12.88
CA CYS A 136 -3.94 7.22 13.51
C CYS A 136 -3.27 6.30 12.49
N ASP A 137 -1.96 6.17 12.57
CA ASP A 137 -1.16 5.62 11.47
C ASP A 137 0.03 4.77 11.97
N ASN A 138 0.52 3.86 11.13
CA ASN A 138 1.69 3.01 11.36
C ASN A 138 2.76 3.14 10.25
N HIS A 139 2.68 4.17 9.40
CA HIS A 139 3.60 4.35 8.27
C HIS A 139 4.80 5.29 8.55
N GLY A 140 4.83 5.95 9.71
CA GLY A 140 5.91 6.86 10.10
C GLY A 140 7.28 6.19 10.28
N LYS A 141 8.35 6.99 10.29
CA LYS A 141 9.74 6.51 10.42
C LYS A 141 10.00 5.73 11.71
N GLU A 142 9.29 6.08 12.78
CA GLU A 142 9.36 5.43 14.09
C GLU A 142 8.56 4.11 14.15
N SER A 143 7.74 3.85 13.12
CA SER A 143 6.90 2.66 13.10
C SER A 143 7.69 1.38 12.98
N LYS A 144 7.27 0.41 13.78
CA LYS A 144 7.87 -0.92 13.85
C LYS A 144 7.06 -1.90 13.02
N ARG A 145 7.66 -3.04 12.70
CA ARG A 145 7.02 -4.13 11.96
C ARG A 145 5.67 -4.56 12.57
N LEU A 146 5.59 -4.67 13.89
CA LEU A 146 4.43 -5.22 14.62
C LEU A 146 3.47 -4.14 15.17
N SER A 147 3.17 -3.11 14.39
CA SER A 147 2.17 -2.09 14.75
C SER A 147 1.14 -1.93 13.63
N SER A 148 -0.11 -1.63 14.00
CA SER A 148 -1.19 -1.33 13.05
C SER A 148 -2.02 -0.13 13.48
N SER A 149 -2.63 0.55 12.52
CA SER A 149 -3.56 1.65 12.76
C SER A 149 -4.75 1.18 13.60
N ALA A 150 -5.23 -0.04 13.37
CA ALA A 150 -6.29 -0.67 14.16
C ALA A 150 -5.90 -0.88 15.62
N GLU A 151 -4.64 -1.22 15.91
CA GLU A 151 -4.16 -1.34 17.29
C GLU A 151 -4.23 0.00 18.03
N PHE A 152 -3.73 1.07 17.40
CA PHE A 152 -3.77 2.40 17.99
C PHE A 152 -5.22 2.86 18.20
N MET A 153 -6.08 2.66 17.20
CA MET A 153 -7.51 2.97 17.29
C MET A 153 -8.17 2.20 18.44
N TYR A 154 -7.90 0.91 18.57
CA TYR A 154 -8.41 0.08 19.65
C TYR A 154 -8.01 0.60 21.03
N GLN A 155 -6.72 0.94 21.20
CA GLN A 155 -6.20 1.50 22.45
C GLN A 155 -6.89 2.82 22.82
N ALA A 156 -6.99 3.76 21.87
CA ALA A 156 -7.62 5.06 22.11
C ALA A 156 -9.11 4.93 22.49
N LEU A 157 -9.87 4.08 21.79
CA LEU A 157 -11.29 3.86 22.09
C LEU A 157 -11.53 3.15 23.43
N VAL A 158 -10.62 2.24 23.83
CA VAL A 158 -10.67 1.60 25.15
C VAL A 158 -10.33 2.61 26.26
N GLU A 159 -9.29 3.43 26.09
CA GLU A 159 -8.89 4.45 27.06
C GLU A 159 -10.02 5.45 27.33
N LEU A 160 -10.71 5.90 26.27
CA LEU A 160 -11.88 6.78 26.36
C LEU A 160 -13.18 6.06 26.74
N LYS A 161 -13.13 4.72 26.93
CA LYS A 161 -14.27 3.86 27.30
C LYS A 161 -15.43 3.90 26.30
N PHE A 162 -15.15 4.17 25.02
CA PHE A 162 -16.13 3.98 23.93
C PHE A 162 -16.37 2.50 23.66
N ILE A 163 -15.35 1.67 23.85
CA ILE A 163 -15.44 0.22 23.74
C ILE A 163 -14.87 -0.44 24.99
N LYS A 164 -15.42 -1.61 25.35
CA LYS A 164 -14.85 -2.45 26.41
C LYS A 164 -13.89 -3.46 25.81
N LYS A 165 -12.77 -3.70 26.49
CA LYS A 165 -11.89 -4.81 26.16
C LYS A 165 -12.66 -6.12 26.17
N ASN A 166 -12.46 -6.94 25.14
CA ASN A 166 -13.02 -8.28 25.09
C ASN A 166 -12.16 -9.19 24.20
N PRO A 167 -12.18 -10.51 24.45
CA PRO A 167 -11.29 -11.45 23.76
C PRO A 167 -11.47 -11.49 22.24
N VAL A 168 -12.66 -11.15 21.72
CA VAL A 168 -12.91 -11.17 20.27
C VAL A 168 -12.21 -9.99 19.61
N LEU A 169 -12.36 -8.77 20.15
CA LEU A 169 -11.66 -7.59 19.62
C LEU A 169 -10.15 -7.71 19.79
N ASP A 170 -9.67 -8.26 20.90
CA ASP A 170 -8.24 -8.51 21.12
C ASP A 170 -7.67 -9.43 20.02
N LYS A 171 -8.37 -10.53 19.69
CA LYS A 171 -8.00 -11.44 18.59
C LYS A 171 -8.02 -10.76 17.21
N ILE A 172 -9.01 -9.91 16.94
CA ILE A 172 -9.09 -9.18 15.66
C ILE A 172 -7.90 -8.25 15.51
N VAL A 173 -7.56 -7.49 16.56
CA VAL A 173 -6.41 -6.57 16.56
C VAL A 173 -5.10 -7.34 16.41
N GLU A 174 -4.93 -8.46 17.14
CA GLU A 174 -3.74 -9.31 16.98
C GLU A 174 -3.62 -9.87 15.55
N PHE A 175 -4.72 -10.37 14.98
CA PHE A 175 -4.76 -10.85 13.60
C PHE A 175 -4.39 -9.74 12.61
N ASN A 176 -4.96 -8.54 12.77
CA ASN A 176 -4.66 -7.41 11.91
C ASN A 176 -3.18 -7.02 11.97
N LYS A 177 -2.56 -7.02 13.16
CA LYS A 177 -1.12 -6.78 13.32
C LYS A 177 -0.27 -7.82 12.58
N LYS A 178 -0.68 -9.10 12.60
CA LYS A 178 0.01 -10.15 11.83
C LYS A 178 -0.12 -9.96 10.33
N VAL A 179 -1.31 -9.60 9.85
CA VAL A 179 -1.56 -9.25 8.44
C VAL A 179 -0.65 -8.08 8.02
N GLU A 180 -0.61 -7.02 8.81
CA GLU A 180 0.17 -5.82 8.53
C GLU A 180 1.69 -6.09 8.50
N SER A 181 2.18 -6.85 9.48
CA SER A 181 3.61 -7.21 9.59
C SER A 181 4.06 -8.30 8.62
N GLY A 182 3.12 -8.99 7.96
CA GLY A 182 3.39 -10.21 7.21
C GLY A 182 4.02 -11.32 8.05
N ASP A 183 3.83 -11.29 9.38
CA ASP A 183 4.45 -12.22 10.34
C ASP A 183 3.69 -13.56 10.39
N PHE A 184 3.85 -14.33 9.31
CA PHE A 184 3.31 -15.67 9.17
C PHE A 184 4.40 -16.64 8.71
N ASP A 185 4.20 -17.91 9.04
CA ASP A 185 4.90 -19.00 8.37
C ASP A 185 4.31 -19.18 6.96
N TRP A 186 4.78 -18.37 6.02
CA TRP A 186 4.27 -18.38 4.64
C TRP A 186 4.46 -19.72 3.93
N GLN A 187 5.44 -20.54 4.32
CA GLN A 187 5.62 -21.88 3.74
C GLN A 187 4.44 -22.80 4.08
N LYS A 188 3.88 -22.65 5.28
CA LYS A 188 2.65 -23.35 5.69
C LYS A 188 1.40 -22.64 5.17
N GLU A 189 1.32 -21.32 5.38
CA GLU A 189 0.05 -20.59 5.28
C GLU A 189 -0.34 -20.22 3.84
N TYR A 190 0.62 -19.92 2.95
CA TYR A 190 0.31 -19.43 1.60
C TYR A 190 -0.43 -20.48 0.76
N TRP A 191 0.00 -21.75 0.81
CA TRP A 191 -0.53 -22.79 -0.08
C TRP A 191 -1.97 -23.20 0.24
N GLN A 192 -2.43 -22.93 1.45
CA GLN A 192 -3.81 -23.16 1.92
C GLN A 192 -4.61 -21.87 2.05
N SER A 193 -4.03 -20.72 1.70
CA SER A 193 -4.60 -19.41 2.01
C SER A 193 -5.94 -19.13 1.31
N HIS A 194 -6.29 -19.90 0.28
CA HIS A 194 -7.59 -19.81 -0.39
C HIS A 194 -8.76 -20.20 0.53
N LYS A 195 -8.50 -20.86 1.67
CA LYS A 195 -9.52 -21.24 2.65
C LYS A 195 -9.37 -20.57 4.00
N THR A 196 -8.31 -19.83 4.27
CA THR A 196 -8.06 -19.27 5.61
C THR A 196 -8.34 -17.78 5.66
N LEU A 197 -8.54 -17.27 6.88
CA LEU A 197 -8.67 -15.83 7.13
C LEU A 197 -7.45 -15.07 6.58
N ILE A 198 -6.25 -15.66 6.69
CA ILE A 198 -4.99 -15.09 6.21
C ILE A 198 -5.05 -14.76 4.72
N GLY A 199 -5.50 -15.67 3.84
CA GLY A 199 -5.50 -15.39 2.40
C GLY A 199 -6.73 -14.64 1.91
N LEU A 200 -7.83 -14.69 2.66
CA LEU A 200 -9.10 -14.04 2.30
C LEU A 200 -9.27 -12.64 2.90
N ASN A 201 -8.40 -12.22 3.83
CA ASN A 201 -8.52 -10.98 4.60
C ASN A 201 -8.85 -9.74 3.75
N ARG A 202 -8.24 -9.59 2.57
CA ARG A 202 -8.42 -8.42 1.68
C ARG A 202 -9.85 -8.28 1.16
N PHE A 203 -10.59 -9.38 1.14
CA PHE A 203 -11.96 -9.47 0.65
C PHE A 203 -13.00 -9.43 1.76
N MET A 204 -12.56 -9.56 3.02
CA MET A 204 -13.44 -9.55 4.18
C MET A 204 -13.70 -8.13 4.66
N ASN A 205 -14.84 -7.92 5.31
CA ASN A 205 -15.13 -6.72 6.10
C ASN A 205 -15.05 -7.02 7.60
N PHE A 206 -15.09 -5.96 8.42
CA PHE A 206 -14.98 -6.09 9.87
C PHE A 206 -16.01 -7.06 10.48
N LYS A 207 -17.28 -7.01 10.05
CA LYS A 207 -18.33 -7.89 10.59
C LYS A 207 -18.03 -9.37 10.35
N GLN A 208 -17.55 -9.71 9.15
CA GLN A 208 -17.17 -11.08 8.81
C GLN A 208 -15.98 -11.57 9.65
N VAL A 209 -14.98 -10.72 9.85
CA VAL A 209 -13.82 -11.02 10.71
C VAL A 209 -14.25 -11.17 12.17
N TYR A 210 -15.11 -10.28 12.66
CA TYR A 210 -15.67 -10.34 14.01
C TYR A 210 -16.45 -11.63 14.24
N ASP A 211 -17.33 -11.98 13.31
CA ASP A 211 -18.13 -13.20 13.36
C ASP A 211 -17.28 -14.48 13.39
N PHE A 212 -16.20 -14.49 12.61
CA PHE A 212 -15.24 -15.59 12.59
C PHE A 212 -14.63 -15.85 13.97
N PHE A 213 -14.12 -14.79 14.62
CA PHE A 213 -13.51 -14.91 15.95
C PHE A 213 -14.52 -15.06 17.09
N LEU A 214 -15.73 -14.53 16.95
CA LEU A 214 -16.83 -14.72 17.90
C LEU A 214 -17.16 -16.22 18.07
N SER A 215 -16.95 -17.02 17.02
CA SER A 215 -17.15 -18.47 17.03
C SER A 215 -16.05 -19.24 17.78
N GLY A 216 -15.11 -18.56 18.45
CA GLY A 216 -14.03 -19.17 19.24
C GLY A 216 -12.81 -19.62 18.43
N ARG A 217 -12.85 -19.48 17.10
CA ARG A 217 -11.82 -19.91 16.15
C ARG A 217 -10.51 -19.12 16.22
N SER A 218 -9.49 -19.68 15.59
CA SER A 218 -8.17 -19.11 15.34
C SER A 218 -8.00 -18.74 13.86
N PHE A 219 -7.11 -17.80 13.54
CA PHE A 219 -6.99 -17.26 12.17
C PHE A 219 -6.50 -18.28 11.12
N ASP A 220 -5.95 -19.41 11.56
CA ASP A 220 -5.52 -20.54 10.75
C ASP A 220 -6.63 -21.57 10.51
N ASP A 221 -7.77 -21.45 11.19
CA ASP A 221 -8.95 -22.27 10.90
C ASP A 221 -9.51 -21.93 9.51
N GLU A 222 -10.13 -22.93 8.88
CA GLU A 222 -10.78 -22.75 7.59
C GLU A 222 -12.05 -21.87 7.70
N VAL A 223 -12.22 -21.01 6.70
CA VAL A 223 -13.48 -20.38 6.33
C VAL A 223 -14.31 -21.42 5.57
N THR A 224 -15.34 -21.91 6.24
CA THR A 224 -16.20 -23.00 5.77
C THR A 224 -17.27 -22.51 4.80
N ASP A 225 -17.90 -23.44 4.05
CA ASP A 225 -19.07 -23.12 3.22
C ASP A 225 -20.23 -22.52 4.04
N ALA A 226 -20.39 -22.95 5.31
CA ALA A 226 -21.41 -22.41 6.20
C ALA A 226 -21.15 -20.94 6.55
N ASP A 227 -19.88 -20.55 6.74
CA ASP A 227 -19.50 -19.15 6.94
C ASP A 227 -19.83 -18.33 5.70
N ILE A 228 -19.48 -18.85 4.52
CA ILE A 228 -19.71 -18.17 3.24
C ILE A 228 -21.20 -17.96 2.97
N GLU A 229 -22.02 -18.97 3.25
CA GLU A 229 -23.47 -18.88 3.15
C GLU A 229 -24.00 -17.79 4.08
N LYS A 230 -23.60 -17.83 5.37
CA LYS A 230 -23.99 -16.81 6.35
C LYS A 230 -23.57 -15.41 5.93
N TRP A 231 -22.34 -15.22 5.49
CA TRP A 231 -21.80 -13.91 5.09
C TRP A 231 -22.35 -13.38 3.76
N SER A 232 -23.19 -14.15 3.07
CA SER A 232 -23.95 -13.71 1.90
C SER A 232 -25.28 -13.01 2.26
N ALA A 233 -25.66 -13.05 3.54
CA ALA A 233 -26.81 -12.31 4.08
C ALA A 233 -26.56 -10.80 4.09
N ASP A 234 -27.65 -10.04 3.99
CA ASP A 234 -27.60 -8.58 3.79
C ASP A 234 -26.85 -7.83 4.91
N GLU A 235 -26.93 -8.31 6.15
CA GLU A 235 -26.26 -7.70 7.31
C GLU A 235 -24.72 -7.71 7.24
N PHE A 236 -24.15 -8.63 6.45
CA PHE A 236 -22.71 -8.78 6.21
C PHE A 236 -22.24 -8.10 4.93
N LEU A 237 -23.15 -7.60 4.09
CA LEU A 237 -22.78 -6.98 2.83
C LEU A 237 -22.53 -5.47 3.02
N PRO A 238 -21.48 -4.91 2.40
CA PRO A 238 -21.30 -3.47 2.38
C PRO A 238 -22.46 -2.80 1.60
N PRO A 239 -22.80 -1.53 1.88
CA PRO A 239 -23.92 -0.83 1.22
C PRO A 239 -23.88 -0.86 -0.31
N SER A 240 -22.68 -0.81 -0.90
CA SER A 240 -22.49 -0.90 -2.35
C SER A 240 -22.88 -2.26 -2.93
N PHE A 241 -22.70 -3.34 -2.18
CA PHE A 241 -23.06 -4.70 -2.58
C PHE A 241 -24.55 -4.94 -2.37
N LEU A 242 -25.13 -4.43 -1.28
CA LEU A 242 -26.57 -4.44 -1.05
C LEU A 242 -27.33 -3.76 -2.20
N LYS A 243 -26.90 -2.55 -2.57
CA LYS A 243 -27.49 -1.82 -3.70
C LYS A 243 -27.41 -2.63 -5.00
N ARG A 244 -26.26 -3.22 -5.31
CA ARG A 244 -26.10 -4.06 -6.52
C ARG A 244 -26.99 -5.30 -6.49
N LYS A 245 -27.10 -5.96 -5.33
CA LYS A 245 -27.97 -7.13 -5.13
C LYS A 245 -29.44 -6.76 -5.35
N GLN A 246 -29.90 -5.64 -4.80
CA GLN A 246 -31.25 -5.10 -5.02
C GLN A 246 -31.52 -4.73 -6.49
N GLU A 247 -30.50 -4.26 -7.20
CA GLU A 247 -30.55 -3.98 -8.65
C GLU A 247 -30.44 -5.24 -9.53
N GLY A 248 -30.38 -6.45 -8.94
CA GLY A 248 -30.19 -7.71 -9.68
C GLY A 248 -28.82 -7.84 -10.38
N LYS A 249 -27.85 -7.01 -10.00
CA LYS A 249 -26.50 -7.04 -10.57
C LYS A 249 -25.65 -8.09 -9.87
N PRO A 250 -24.77 -8.80 -10.60
CA PRO A 250 -23.87 -9.77 -10.00
C PRO A 250 -22.99 -9.09 -8.95
N ILE A 251 -22.78 -9.75 -7.82
CA ILE A 251 -21.83 -9.35 -6.77
C ILE A 251 -20.77 -10.44 -6.64
N GLN A 252 -19.53 -10.04 -6.32
CA GLN A 252 -18.47 -11.01 -6.06
C GLN A 252 -18.64 -11.52 -4.63
N THR A 253 -18.79 -12.83 -4.48
CA THR A 253 -19.02 -13.51 -3.20
C THR A 253 -17.71 -14.01 -2.60
N MET A 254 -17.72 -14.38 -1.31
CA MET A 254 -16.56 -15.02 -0.68
C MET A 254 -16.13 -16.29 -1.41
N LYS A 255 -17.09 -17.06 -1.95
CA LYS A 255 -16.81 -18.24 -2.78
C LYS A 255 -16.05 -17.89 -4.07
N ASN A 256 -16.39 -16.77 -4.71
CA ASN A 256 -15.63 -16.29 -5.87
C ASN A 256 -14.20 -15.93 -5.47
N TYR A 257 -14.02 -15.24 -4.34
CA TYR A 257 -12.70 -14.87 -3.85
C TYR A 257 -11.84 -16.08 -3.44
N GLN A 258 -12.43 -17.12 -2.85
CA GLN A 258 -11.73 -18.38 -2.58
C GLN A 258 -11.21 -19.02 -3.86
N LYS A 259 -12.07 -19.11 -4.89
CA LYS A 259 -11.70 -19.66 -6.20
C LYS A 259 -10.59 -18.83 -6.86
N ASP A 260 -10.72 -17.50 -6.88
CA ASP A 260 -9.71 -16.61 -7.45
C ASP A 260 -8.36 -16.76 -6.73
N GLN A 261 -8.38 -16.92 -5.40
CA GLN A 261 -7.17 -17.15 -4.61
C GLN A 261 -6.56 -18.54 -4.86
N GLU A 262 -7.38 -19.58 -5.02
CA GLU A 262 -6.92 -20.92 -5.40
C GLU A 262 -6.27 -20.92 -6.79
N GLU A 263 -6.88 -20.25 -7.77
CA GLU A 263 -6.32 -20.08 -9.10
C GLU A 263 -4.98 -19.34 -9.07
N ASN A 264 -4.87 -18.26 -8.27
CA ASN A 264 -3.60 -17.54 -8.07
C ASN A 264 -2.52 -18.42 -7.45
N ILE A 265 -2.87 -19.28 -6.49
CA ILE A 265 -1.95 -20.25 -5.88
C ILE A 265 -1.46 -21.25 -6.94
N ASN A 266 -2.37 -21.79 -7.76
CA ASN A 266 -2.02 -22.75 -8.80
C ASN A 266 -1.14 -22.14 -9.89
N GLN A 267 -1.44 -20.91 -10.33
CA GLN A 267 -0.58 -20.16 -11.25
C GLN A 267 0.81 -19.92 -10.65
N THR A 268 0.88 -19.62 -9.35
CA THR A 268 2.13 -19.44 -8.62
C THR A 268 2.96 -20.72 -8.60
N LYS A 269 2.35 -21.87 -8.31
CA LYS A 269 3.05 -23.18 -8.35
C LYS A 269 3.65 -23.47 -9.72
N ASN A 270 2.97 -23.06 -10.80
CA ASN A 270 3.43 -23.30 -12.16
C ASN A 270 4.58 -22.37 -12.58
N ILE A 271 4.56 -21.10 -12.16
CA ILE A 271 5.57 -20.11 -12.59
C ILE A 271 6.86 -20.15 -11.77
N LEU A 272 6.82 -20.60 -10.51
CA LEU A 272 8.00 -20.62 -9.63
C LEU A 272 9.18 -21.42 -10.21
N PRO A 273 9.00 -22.65 -10.73
CA PRO A 273 10.09 -23.41 -11.36
C PRO A 273 10.70 -22.69 -12.57
N GLU A 274 9.88 -21.96 -13.34
CA GLU A 274 10.38 -21.17 -14.47
C GLU A 274 11.23 -20.00 -13.98
N LEU A 275 10.79 -19.29 -12.93
CA LEU A 275 11.55 -18.18 -12.36
C LEU A 275 12.88 -18.62 -11.77
N GLU A 276 12.90 -19.79 -11.10
CA GLU A 276 14.11 -20.40 -10.58
C GLU A 276 15.08 -20.78 -11.70
N LYS A 277 14.58 -21.49 -12.72
CA LYS A 277 15.37 -21.88 -13.90
C LYS A 277 15.94 -20.67 -14.66
N ASP A 278 15.17 -19.59 -14.75
CA ASP A 278 15.60 -18.34 -15.38
C ASP A 278 16.59 -17.53 -14.51
N GLY A 279 16.86 -17.97 -13.28
CA GLY A 279 17.83 -17.33 -12.37
C GLY A 279 17.30 -16.06 -11.70
N PHE A 280 16.00 -15.99 -11.43
CA PHE A 280 15.38 -14.86 -10.73
C PHE A 280 15.36 -15.00 -9.21
N PHE A 281 15.84 -16.11 -8.67
CA PHE A 281 16.22 -16.23 -7.26
C PHE A 281 17.65 -15.73 -7.10
N VAL A 282 17.78 -14.44 -6.79
CA VAL A 282 19.03 -13.72 -6.80
C VAL A 282 19.63 -13.71 -5.40
N LYS A 283 20.83 -14.27 -5.23
CA LYS A 283 21.55 -14.22 -3.96
C LYS A 283 22.18 -12.84 -3.77
N THR A 284 21.94 -12.23 -2.63
CA THR A 284 22.49 -10.91 -2.25
C THR A 284 22.97 -10.96 -0.80
N ASP A 285 23.64 -9.91 -0.31
CA ASP A 285 24.01 -9.79 1.10
C ASP A 285 22.77 -9.75 2.02
N MET A 286 21.64 -9.31 1.48
CA MET A 286 20.35 -9.29 2.14
C MET A 286 19.65 -10.66 2.15
N GLY A 287 20.18 -11.67 1.46
CA GLY A 287 19.58 -13.01 1.35
C GLY A 287 19.15 -13.30 -0.09
N VAL A 288 18.33 -14.35 -0.26
CA VAL A 288 17.78 -14.73 -1.56
C VAL A 288 16.57 -13.85 -1.88
N ILE A 289 16.67 -13.05 -2.93
CA ILE A 289 15.61 -12.16 -3.40
C ILE A 289 14.96 -12.77 -4.64
N LEU A 290 13.66 -13.02 -4.59
CA LEU A 290 12.90 -13.41 -5.77
C LEU A 290 12.52 -12.16 -6.57
N VAL A 291 13.10 -12.01 -7.76
CA VAL A 291 12.76 -10.95 -8.70
C VAL A 291 11.57 -11.38 -9.56
N SER A 292 10.47 -10.63 -9.50
CA SER A 292 9.27 -10.85 -10.30
C SER A 292 9.15 -9.78 -11.39
N PRO A 293 9.71 -10.00 -12.59
CA PRO A 293 9.57 -9.06 -13.69
C PRO A 293 8.11 -8.92 -14.12
N GLU A 294 7.69 -7.68 -14.37
CA GLU A 294 6.33 -7.28 -14.74
C GLU A 294 5.24 -7.87 -13.83
N ASN A 295 5.55 -8.03 -12.53
CA ASN A 295 4.64 -8.57 -11.52
C ASN A 295 4.05 -9.95 -11.91
N LYS A 296 4.84 -10.81 -12.57
CA LYS A 296 4.43 -12.17 -12.96
C LYS A 296 4.00 -13.05 -11.77
N LEU A 297 4.60 -12.86 -10.60
CA LEU A 297 4.25 -13.62 -9.40
C LEU A 297 2.98 -13.05 -8.73
N LYS A 298 1.81 -13.59 -9.07
CA LYS A 298 0.50 -13.10 -8.58
C LYS A 298 0.35 -13.10 -7.06
N GLY A 299 0.97 -14.05 -6.36
CA GLY A 299 0.98 -14.09 -4.90
C GLY A 299 1.90 -13.06 -4.21
N GLY A 300 2.70 -12.32 -4.98
CA GLY A 300 3.58 -11.28 -4.45
C GLY A 300 4.58 -11.79 -3.42
N TYR A 301 4.81 -10.99 -2.37
CA TYR A 301 5.78 -11.33 -1.32
C TYR A 301 5.43 -12.62 -0.58
N ALA A 302 4.15 -12.90 -0.34
CA ALA A 302 3.71 -14.09 0.37
C ALA A 302 4.10 -15.38 -0.38
N ALA A 303 3.90 -15.38 -1.70
CA ALA A 303 4.35 -16.47 -2.57
C ALA A 303 5.88 -16.62 -2.59
N ALA A 304 6.61 -15.50 -2.66
CA ALA A 304 8.07 -15.53 -2.66
C ALA A 304 8.62 -16.13 -1.35
N TYR A 305 8.07 -15.72 -0.21
CA TYR A 305 8.46 -16.25 1.10
C TYR A 305 8.06 -17.72 1.27
N ALA A 306 6.89 -18.11 0.75
CA ALA A 306 6.47 -19.51 0.70
C ALA A 306 7.39 -20.38 -0.18
N ALA A 307 8.00 -19.79 -1.20
CA ALA A 307 9.01 -20.42 -2.05
C ALA A 307 10.42 -20.41 -1.45
N GLY A 308 10.59 -19.91 -0.22
CA GLY A 308 11.88 -19.90 0.49
C GLY A 308 12.76 -18.68 0.22
N ALA A 309 12.26 -17.64 -0.45
CA ALA A 309 12.99 -16.39 -0.59
C ALA A 309 12.99 -15.56 0.72
N ASP A 310 14.08 -14.85 0.98
CA ASP A 310 14.21 -13.88 2.08
C ASP A 310 13.62 -12.52 1.72
N GLY A 311 13.47 -12.24 0.43
CA GLY A 311 12.93 -11.00 -0.11
C GLY A 311 12.18 -11.18 -1.43
N TYR A 312 11.37 -10.20 -1.76
CA TYR A 312 10.58 -10.13 -2.98
C TYR A 312 10.77 -8.77 -3.66
N LEU A 313 11.13 -8.78 -4.94
CA LEU A 313 11.25 -7.58 -5.77
C LEU A 313 10.27 -7.65 -6.95
N ALA A 314 9.15 -6.96 -6.82
CA ALA A 314 8.22 -6.70 -7.90
C ALA A 314 8.81 -5.59 -8.79
N TRP A 315 9.14 -5.91 -10.04
CA TRP A 315 9.83 -5.00 -10.95
C TRP A 315 8.97 -4.72 -12.18
N SER A 316 8.41 -3.52 -12.33
CA SER A 316 7.61 -3.16 -13.51
C SER A 316 7.94 -1.75 -14.00
N PRO A 317 9.04 -1.62 -14.75
CA PRO A 317 9.44 -0.32 -15.25
C PRO A 317 8.42 0.28 -16.25
N GLU A 318 7.49 -0.50 -16.80
CA GLU A 318 6.46 0.00 -17.74
C GLU A 318 5.47 0.89 -17.00
N MET A 319 5.23 0.49 -15.76
CA MET A 319 4.37 1.17 -14.82
C MET A 319 5.13 2.18 -13.96
N ASN A 320 6.41 2.44 -14.27
CA ASN A 320 7.30 3.30 -13.49
C ASN A 320 7.31 2.98 -11.98
N ASN A 321 7.29 1.69 -11.63
CA ASN A 321 7.21 1.27 -10.24
C ASN A 321 8.11 0.06 -9.92
N PHE A 322 8.42 -0.06 -8.64
CA PHE A 322 8.89 -1.31 -8.04
C PHE A 322 8.44 -1.40 -6.58
N VAL A 323 8.39 -2.64 -6.09
CA VAL A 323 8.14 -2.93 -4.67
C VAL A 323 9.18 -3.95 -4.22
N LEU A 324 10.00 -3.55 -3.26
CA LEU A 324 10.90 -4.43 -2.54
C LEU A 324 10.29 -4.73 -1.17
N SER A 325 10.18 -5.99 -0.80
CA SER A 325 9.74 -6.43 0.52
C SER A 325 10.74 -7.45 1.07
N MET A 326 11.10 -7.31 2.35
CA MET A 326 11.99 -8.23 3.06
C MET A 326 11.22 -8.97 4.15
N LYS A 327 11.46 -10.28 4.28
CA LYS A 327 10.77 -11.12 5.26
C LYS A 327 11.19 -10.78 6.69
N GLU A 328 12.48 -10.59 6.93
CA GLU A 328 13.03 -10.42 8.28
C GLU A 328 13.99 -9.22 8.38
N LYS A 329 14.94 -9.10 7.45
CA LYS A 329 15.95 -8.03 7.49
C LYS A 329 15.35 -6.65 7.23
N GLU A 330 15.81 -5.65 7.99
CA GLU A 330 15.52 -4.24 7.70
C GLU A 330 16.28 -3.78 6.45
N LEU A 331 15.59 -3.09 5.55
CA LEU A 331 16.13 -2.34 4.42
C LEU A 331 16.91 -1.12 4.92
N ASN A 332 18.18 -1.34 5.24
CA ASN A 332 19.15 -0.27 5.54
C ASN A 332 19.81 0.26 4.25
N VAL A 333 19.00 0.43 3.21
CA VAL A 333 19.42 0.89 1.90
C VAL A 333 18.62 2.13 1.55
N ASP A 334 19.33 3.20 1.22
CA ASP A 334 18.70 4.43 0.74
C ASP A 334 18.50 4.37 -0.77
N PHE A 335 17.26 4.45 -1.19
CA PHE A 335 16.86 4.56 -2.59
C PHE A 335 16.44 6.00 -2.85
N GLU A 336 16.96 6.59 -3.93
CA GLU A 336 16.77 8.01 -4.26
C GLU A 336 15.32 8.36 -4.66
N GLU A 337 14.48 7.35 -4.87
CA GLU A 337 13.06 7.50 -5.22
C GLU A 337 12.23 6.50 -4.42
N GLY A 338 10.94 6.80 -4.24
CA GLY A 338 10.03 5.95 -3.48
C GLY A 338 9.99 6.26 -1.98
N VAL A 339 9.35 5.38 -1.22
CA VAL A 339 9.17 5.49 0.23
C VAL A 339 9.43 4.15 0.90
N THR A 340 10.11 4.19 2.04
CA THR A 340 10.32 3.02 2.89
C THR A 340 9.28 3.00 4.00
N VAL A 341 8.52 1.92 4.09
CA VAL A 341 7.50 1.64 5.09
C VAL A 341 8.03 0.58 6.06
N ARG A 342 7.95 0.86 7.37
CA ARG A 342 8.32 -0.05 8.46
C ARG A 342 9.72 -0.68 8.31
N LYS A 343 10.62 0.04 7.64
CA LYS A 343 11.99 -0.40 7.31
C LYS A 343 12.09 -1.74 6.57
N GLN A 344 11.02 -2.33 6.06
CA GLN A 344 11.07 -3.65 5.40
C GLN A 344 10.50 -3.64 4.00
N ILE A 345 9.67 -2.64 3.70
CA ILE A 345 9.01 -2.50 2.41
C ILE A 345 9.47 -1.18 1.81
N HIS A 346 10.03 -1.21 0.62
CA HIS A 346 10.33 -0.01 -0.15
C HIS A 346 9.49 0.00 -1.42
N ILE A 347 8.72 1.07 -1.61
CA ILE A 347 7.76 1.21 -2.70
C ILE A 347 8.10 2.48 -3.47
N LYS A 348 8.42 2.33 -4.76
CA LYS A 348 8.26 3.40 -5.75
C LYS A 348 6.89 3.22 -6.39
N PRO A 349 5.88 4.01 -6.03
CA PRO A 349 4.53 3.79 -6.52
C PRO A 349 4.36 4.25 -7.97
N SER A 350 3.37 3.68 -8.68
CA SER A 350 3.01 4.13 -10.03
C SER A 350 2.12 5.38 -10.04
N TRP A 351 1.54 5.76 -8.90
CA TRP A 351 0.58 6.87 -8.79
C TRP A 351 1.22 8.22 -8.48
N ASP A 352 2.52 8.28 -8.21
CA ASP A 352 3.23 9.55 -8.06
C ASP A 352 3.42 10.29 -9.40
N GLY A 353 3.18 9.61 -10.52
CA GLY A 353 3.36 10.14 -11.87
C GLY A 353 4.82 10.37 -12.26
N LEU A 354 5.76 10.02 -11.38
CA LEU A 354 7.19 10.19 -11.60
C LEU A 354 7.75 8.98 -12.32
N ARG A 355 8.64 9.24 -13.27
CA ARG A 355 9.37 8.20 -13.99
C ARG A 355 10.28 7.44 -13.03
N LEU A 356 10.38 6.13 -13.22
CA LEU A 356 11.34 5.29 -12.51
C LEU A 356 12.76 5.56 -13.01
N THR A 357 13.67 5.96 -12.11
CA THR A 357 15.05 6.33 -12.47
C THR A 357 16.09 5.30 -12.04
N LEU A 358 15.86 4.53 -10.97
CA LEU A 358 16.73 3.47 -10.46
C LEU A 358 16.56 2.17 -11.24
N SER A 359 17.64 1.60 -11.75
CA SER A 359 17.63 0.37 -12.54
C SER A 359 17.52 -0.87 -11.68
N LEU A 360 17.04 -1.96 -12.28
CA LEU A 360 17.02 -3.25 -11.58
C LEU A 360 18.44 -3.64 -11.11
N LYS A 361 19.45 -3.36 -11.94
CA LYS A 361 20.86 -3.62 -11.64
C LYS A 361 21.36 -2.76 -10.48
N GLU A 362 21.00 -1.47 -10.42
CA GLU A 362 21.33 -0.60 -9.29
C GLU A 362 20.65 -1.04 -8.01
N ILE A 363 19.36 -1.41 -8.08
CA ILE A 363 18.61 -1.90 -6.91
C ILE A 363 19.27 -3.17 -6.37
N LEU A 364 19.50 -4.18 -7.21
CA LEU A 364 20.16 -5.42 -6.78
C LEU A 364 21.59 -5.16 -6.29
N GLY A 365 22.33 -4.26 -6.94
CA GLY A 365 23.67 -3.86 -6.52
C GLY A 365 23.67 -3.24 -5.12
N LYS A 366 22.70 -2.37 -4.81
CA LYS A 366 22.52 -1.80 -3.46
C LYS A 366 22.14 -2.86 -2.41
N LEU A 367 21.57 -4.00 -2.82
CA LEU A 367 21.28 -5.14 -1.96
C LEU A 367 22.48 -6.10 -1.77
N GLY A 368 23.61 -5.85 -2.43
CA GLY A 368 24.80 -6.70 -2.36
C GLY A 368 24.82 -7.83 -3.40
N TYR A 369 24.22 -7.62 -4.57
CA TYR A 369 24.35 -8.55 -5.69
C TYR A 369 25.69 -8.37 -6.41
N HIS A 370 26.51 -9.43 -6.45
CA HIS A 370 27.84 -9.41 -7.05
C HIS A 370 28.10 -10.53 -8.08
N ASP A 371 27.14 -11.44 -8.23
CA ASP A 371 27.31 -12.61 -9.09
C ASP A 371 27.15 -12.27 -10.58
N THR A 372 27.62 -13.18 -11.44
CA THR A 372 27.39 -13.07 -12.89
C THR A 372 25.91 -13.35 -13.20
N PRO A 373 25.16 -12.41 -13.81
CA PRO A 373 23.72 -12.57 -14.04
C PRO A 373 23.43 -13.71 -15.01
N SER A 374 22.34 -14.44 -14.75
CA SER A 374 21.80 -15.41 -15.71
C SER A 374 21.51 -14.73 -17.06
N PRO A 375 21.43 -15.46 -18.19
CA PRO A 375 21.09 -14.86 -19.48
C PRO A 375 19.79 -14.06 -19.45
N LYS A 376 18.78 -14.51 -18.70
CA LYS A 376 17.48 -13.83 -18.56
C LYS A 376 17.56 -12.60 -17.69
N LEU A 377 18.27 -12.66 -16.56
CA LEU A 377 18.49 -11.51 -15.69
C LEU A 377 19.33 -10.44 -16.40
N LYS A 378 20.37 -10.85 -17.14
CA LYS A 378 21.19 -9.96 -17.97
C LYS A 378 20.34 -9.26 -19.05
N ALA A 379 19.44 -10.00 -19.70
CA ALA A 379 18.52 -9.41 -20.66
C ALA A 379 17.62 -8.34 -20.02
N LEU A 380 17.10 -8.57 -18.81
CA LEU A 380 16.35 -7.54 -18.09
C LEU A 380 17.20 -6.31 -17.78
N PHE A 381 18.45 -6.47 -17.34
CA PHE A 381 19.35 -5.32 -17.12
C PHE A 381 19.54 -4.50 -18.40
N THR A 382 19.78 -5.17 -19.53
CA THR A 382 19.97 -4.50 -20.82
C THR A 382 18.69 -3.79 -21.27
N MET A 383 17.53 -4.46 -21.23
CA MET A 383 16.25 -3.85 -21.59
C MET A 383 16.00 -2.59 -20.75
N ASP A 384 16.29 -2.67 -19.46
CA ASP A 384 16.08 -1.56 -18.55
C ASP A 384 16.99 -0.35 -18.81
N GLU A 385 18.27 -0.58 -19.08
CA GLU A 385 19.25 0.45 -19.46
C GLU A 385 18.89 1.09 -20.82
N VAL A 386 18.58 0.26 -21.83
CA VAL A 386 18.36 0.68 -23.23
C VAL A 386 17.01 1.36 -23.42
N GLU A 387 15.95 0.81 -22.85
CA GLU A 387 14.58 1.19 -23.22
C GLU A 387 14.08 2.37 -22.39
N ARG A 388 14.63 2.60 -21.19
CA ARG A 388 13.93 3.40 -20.17
C ARG A 388 14.79 4.41 -19.42
N ARG A 389 16.10 4.47 -19.61
CA ARG A 389 16.96 5.39 -18.81
C ARG A 389 17.99 6.16 -19.60
N GLY A 390 18.62 5.53 -20.60
CA GLY A 390 19.71 6.20 -21.30
C GLY A 390 19.26 7.42 -22.10
N ILE A 391 19.98 8.52 -21.92
CA ILE A 391 20.13 9.52 -22.97
C ILE A 391 21.28 9.03 -23.84
N PHE A 392 20.96 8.63 -25.06
CA PHE A 392 21.93 8.11 -26.00
C PHE A 392 22.29 9.18 -27.01
N GLN A 393 23.56 9.30 -27.33
CA GLN A 393 23.99 10.03 -28.51
C GLN A 393 23.92 9.08 -29.69
N VAL A 394 23.04 9.39 -30.64
CA VAL A 394 22.85 8.57 -31.85
C VAL A 394 23.15 9.37 -33.10
N SER A 395 23.76 8.72 -34.09
CA SER A 395 24.00 9.32 -35.39
C SER A 395 22.73 9.33 -36.23
N LEU A 396 22.44 10.45 -36.87
CA LEU A 396 21.26 10.60 -37.73
C LEU A 396 21.53 10.07 -39.13
N LYS A 397 20.62 9.23 -39.63
CA LYS A 397 20.57 8.84 -41.04
C LYS A 397 19.19 9.10 -41.61
N GLN A 398 19.12 9.81 -42.73
CA GLN A 398 17.86 10.07 -43.42
C GLN A 398 17.49 8.85 -44.28
N GLN A 399 16.23 8.43 -44.22
CA GLN A 399 15.66 7.39 -45.08
C GLN A 399 14.26 7.85 -45.52
N GLY A 400 14.18 8.32 -46.78
CA GLY A 400 12.98 8.99 -47.28
C GLY A 400 12.64 10.25 -46.47
N ASP A 401 11.38 10.35 -46.04
CA ASP A 401 10.87 11.47 -45.22
C ASP A 401 11.10 11.27 -43.71
N SER A 402 11.82 10.21 -43.32
CA SER A 402 12.05 9.85 -41.91
C SER A 402 13.53 9.87 -41.57
N TYR A 403 13.81 10.01 -40.27
CA TYR A 403 15.13 9.83 -39.70
C TYR A 403 15.19 8.50 -38.97
N ILE A 404 16.33 7.83 -39.09
CA ILE A 404 16.62 6.55 -38.46
C ILE A 404 17.97 6.59 -37.74
N SER A 405 18.20 5.61 -36.88
CA SER A 405 19.49 5.33 -36.27
C SER A 405 19.61 3.85 -35.86
N TYR A 406 20.73 3.50 -35.25
CA TYR A 406 20.94 2.20 -34.60
C TYR A 406 21.40 2.45 -33.17
N LEU A 407 20.67 1.90 -32.21
CA LEU A 407 21.01 1.98 -30.79
C LEU A 407 21.22 0.56 -30.28
N ALA A 408 22.44 0.26 -29.79
CA ALA A 408 22.84 -1.08 -29.39
C ALA A 408 22.52 -2.15 -30.47
N ASP A 409 22.86 -1.84 -31.72
CA ASP A 409 22.61 -2.66 -32.91
C ASP A 409 21.13 -2.88 -33.27
N VAL A 410 20.20 -2.20 -32.60
CA VAL A 410 18.76 -2.27 -32.90
C VAL A 410 18.34 -1.12 -33.82
N PHE A 411 17.67 -1.46 -34.92
CA PHE A 411 17.09 -0.47 -35.84
C PHE A 411 16.14 0.45 -35.07
N SER A 412 16.27 1.75 -35.30
CA SER A 412 15.58 2.76 -34.53
C SER A 412 15.06 3.88 -35.41
N ILE A 413 13.86 4.39 -35.13
CA ILE A 413 13.20 5.44 -35.92
C ILE A 413 12.87 6.64 -35.05
N PHE A 414 12.90 7.83 -35.64
CA PHE A 414 12.39 9.04 -35.00
C PHE A 414 10.88 9.20 -35.24
N PRO A 415 10.14 9.89 -34.34
CA PRO A 415 8.73 10.19 -34.53
C PRO A 415 8.44 10.83 -35.89
N LYS A 416 7.32 10.44 -36.50
CA LYS A 416 6.89 10.98 -37.79
C LYS A 416 6.80 12.51 -37.73
N GLY A 417 7.44 13.18 -38.68
CA GLY A 417 7.44 14.65 -38.78
C GLY A 417 8.49 15.35 -37.94
N TRP A 418 9.25 14.64 -37.08
CA TRP A 418 10.40 15.23 -36.41
C TRP A 418 11.53 15.54 -37.41
N LYS A 419 12.20 16.67 -37.22
CA LYS A 419 13.35 17.10 -38.02
C LYS A 419 14.49 17.59 -37.11
N PRO A 420 15.74 17.19 -37.38
CA PRO A 420 16.90 17.70 -36.64
C PRO A 420 17.18 19.17 -36.97
N LYS A 421 17.98 19.85 -36.13
CA LYS A 421 18.52 21.19 -36.46
C LYS A 421 19.39 21.08 -37.72
N ILE A 422 19.43 22.13 -38.55
CA ILE A 422 20.24 22.16 -39.77
C ILE A 422 21.71 21.86 -39.43
N GLY A 423 22.30 20.88 -40.12
CA GLY A 423 23.68 20.46 -39.91
C GLY A 423 23.93 19.55 -38.70
N GLN A 424 22.89 19.22 -37.91
CA GLN A 424 23.03 18.33 -36.77
C GLN A 424 23.26 16.88 -37.21
N LYS A 425 24.39 16.30 -36.81
CA LYS A 425 24.77 14.92 -37.14
C LYS A 425 24.43 13.91 -36.04
N ASN A 426 24.44 14.36 -34.80
CA ASN A 426 24.15 13.55 -33.62
C ASN A 426 23.03 14.20 -32.82
N VAL A 427 22.21 13.36 -32.18
CA VAL A 427 21.13 13.83 -31.33
C VAL A 427 21.08 13.00 -30.06
N ALA A 428 20.90 13.71 -28.94
CA ALA A 428 20.55 13.10 -27.66
C ALA A 428 19.13 12.54 -27.76
N VAL A 429 18.94 11.25 -27.53
CA VAL A 429 17.64 10.59 -27.61
C VAL A 429 17.37 9.75 -26.39
N ARG A 430 16.10 9.53 -26.11
CA ARG A 430 15.61 8.47 -25.23
C ARG A 430 14.81 7.48 -26.08
N VAL A 431 14.79 6.21 -25.69
CA VAL A 431 13.81 5.29 -26.27
C VAL A 431 12.43 5.66 -25.72
N GLY A 432 11.54 6.06 -26.62
CA GLY A 432 10.15 6.44 -26.37
C GLY A 432 9.16 5.30 -26.49
N GLY A 433 9.60 4.15 -26.98
CA GLY A 433 8.80 2.93 -27.11
C GLY A 433 9.48 1.90 -28.00
N ILE A 434 8.99 0.67 -27.93
CA ILE A 434 9.50 -0.47 -28.71
C ILE A 434 8.34 -1.05 -29.48
N LYS A 435 8.61 -1.43 -30.72
CA LYS A 435 7.63 -2.07 -31.58
C LYS A 435 8.27 -3.23 -32.30
N LYS A 436 7.43 -4.17 -32.72
CA LYS A 436 7.85 -5.26 -33.60
C LYS A 436 7.60 -4.89 -35.05
N ASP A 437 8.56 -5.19 -35.91
CA ASP A 437 8.36 -5.15 -37.35
C ASP A 437 7.48 -6.33 -37.81
N LYS A 438 7.19 -6.38 -39.12
CA LYS A 438 6.39 -7.46 -39.73
C LYS A 438 7.00 -8.86 -39.59
N ASN A 439 8.29 -8.94 -39.25
CA ASN A 439 9.02 -10.18 -39.06
C ASN A 439 9.18 -10.53 -37.56
N GLY A 440 8.63 -9.71 -36.65
CA GLY A 440 8.72 -9.89 -35.21
C GLY A 440 9.99 -9.32 -34.56
N ASN A 441 10.87 -8.68 -35.32
CA ASN A 441 12.09 -8.05 -34.79
C ASN A 441 11.74 -6.75 -34.09
N ASP A 442 12.39 -6.49 -32.95
CA ASP A 442 12.20 -5.25 -32.22
C ASP A 442 12.87 -4.06 -32.94
N PHE A 443 12.21 -2.91 -32.89
CA PHE A 443 12.78 -1.62 -33.27
C PHE A 443 12.38 -0.54 -32.26
N TYR A 444 13.22 0.47 -32.10
CA TYR A 444 13.00 1.54 -31.13
C TYR A 444 12.42 2.79 -31.76
N ILE A 445 11.53 3.46 -31.03
CA ILE A 445 11.10 4.83 -31.31
C ILE A 445 12.00 5.76 -30.48
N LEU A 446 12.73 6.66 -31.10
CA LEU A 446 13.69 7.55 -30.45
C LEU A 446 13.07 8.94 -30.24
N ASN A 447 12.83 9.32 -29.00
CA ASN A 447 12.38 10.65 -28.61
C ASN A 447 13.61 11.55 -28.38
N PRO A 448 13.80 12.60 -29.20
CA PRO A 448 14.87 13.58 -28.99
C PRO A 448 14.73 14.27 -27.64
N VAL A 449 15.84 14.41 -26.93
CA VAL A 449 15.90 15.16 -25.67
C VAL A 449 16.09 16.63 -26.02
N THR A 450 15.16 17.48 -25.61
CA THR A 450 15.33 18.93 -25.71
C THR A 450 16.17 19.43 -24.53
N GLU A 451 17.05 20.40 -24.79
CA GLU A 451 18.03 20.94 -23.81
C GLU A 451 17.41 21.47 -22.50
N ASN A 452 16.08 21.65 -22.45
CA ASN A 452 15.33 22.13 -21.28
C ASN A 452 14.72 21.02 -20.40
N SER A 453 15.05 19.74 -20.64
CA SER A 453 14.52 18.59 -19.87
C SER A 453 15.59 17.89 -19.05
N LYS A 454 16.26 18.66 -18.18
CA LYS A 454 17.06 18.10 -17.08
C LYS A 454 16.17 17.79 -15.89
#